data_AF-A0A2N9ARC4-F1
#
_entry.id   AF-A0A2N9ARC4-F1
#
_cell.length_a   1.000
_cell.length_b   1.000
_cell.length_c   1.000
_cell.angle_alpha   90.00
_cell.angle_beta   90.00
_cell.angle_gamma   90.00
#
_symmetry.space_group_name_H-M   'P 1'
#
loop_
_entity.id
_entity.type
_entity.pdbx_description
1 polymer ?
#
loop_
_entity_poly.entity_id
_entity_poly.type
_entity_poly.pdbx_seq_one_letter_code
_entity_poly.pdbx_strand_id
1 'polypeptide(L)'
;MRTDTSATALHADFAGRTLKFELAIGEIGELERRCNAGIGEIMVRLAAHRFFAHDIVETIRLGLIGGGLSQADAETLMRWNVLGRPLAENLQLAGSILEAAVSGVPAPGNPATEGANDAAPETSPSSIDPAA
;
A
#
# COMPACT_ATOMS: atom_id res chain seq x y z
N MET A 1 19.09 11.35 -16.43
CA MET A 1 18.52 12.08 -15.27
C MET A 1 17.94 11.01 -14.36
N ARG A 2 18.48 10.83 -13.15
CA ARG A 2 17.97 9.83 -12.19
C ARG A 2 16.72 10.44 -11.56
N THR A 3 15.55 9.87 -11.81
CA THR A 3 14.31 10.31 -11.16
C THR A 3 14.44 10.04 -9.67
N ASP A 4 14.22 11.06 -8.84
CA ASP A 4 14.14 10.88 -7.40
C ASP A 4 12.79 10.28 -7.06
N THR A 5 12.80 9.01 -6.66
CA THR A 5 11.61 8.23 -6.32
C THR A 5 11.54 7.95 -4.81
N SER A 6 12.34 8.67 -4.02
CA SER A 6 12.36 8.53 -2.56
C SER A 6 10.99 8.79 -1.91
N ALA A 7 10.14 9.60 -2.54
CA ALA A 7 8.80 9.91 -2.07
C ALA A 7 7.84 8.71 -2.07
N THR A 8 8.15 7.60 -2.76
CA THR A 8 7.31 6.39 -2.77
C THR A 8 8.06 5.15 -2.27
N ALA A 9 9.26 5.33 -1.71
CA ALA A 9 10.08 4.25 -1.19
C ALA A 9 9.78 3.96 0.28
N LEU A 10 9.19 2.80 0.55
CA LEU A 10 8.99 2.30 1.91
C LEU A 10 10.27 1.63 2.43
N HIS A 11 10.70 1.96 3.64
CA HIS A 11 11.73 1.21 4.35
C HIS A 11 11.09 0.48 5.52
N ALA A 12 11.17 -0.85 5.51
CA ALA A 12 10.52 -1.69 6.52
C ALA A 12 11.41 -2.88 6.90
N ASP A 13 11.25 -3.35 8.13
CA ASP A 13 11.94 -4.55 8.61
C ASP A 13 11.31 -5.80 8.04
N PHE A 14 12.13 -6.62 7.37
CA PHE A 14 11.70 -7.86 6.76
C PHE A 14 12.85 -8.86 6.75
N ALA A 15 12.57 -10.13 7.10
CA ALA A 15 13.57 -11.18 7.22
C ALA A 15 14.78 -10.81 8.13
N GLY A 16 14.52 -10.05 9.20
CA GLY A 16 15.54 -9.68 10.19
C GLY A 16 16.46 -8.51 9.81
N ARG A 17 16.13 -7.76 8.74
CA ARG A 17 16.86 -6.55 8.35
C ARG A 17 15.92 -5.51 7.74
N THR A 18 16.31 -4.24 7.78
CA THR A 18 15.59 -3.18 7.07
C THR A 18 15.84 -3.30 5.57
N LEU A 19 14.76 -3.37 4.79
CA LEU A 19 14.78 -3.41 3.33
C LEU A 19 14.02 -2.22 2.76
N LYS A 20 14.44 -1.81 1.57
CA LYS A 20 13.70 -0.86 0.75
C LYS A 20 12.70 -1.63 -0.11
N PHE A 21 11.47 -1.12 -0.15
CA PHE A 21 10.40 -1.56 -1.04
C PHE A 21 9.96 -0.37 -1.87
N GLU A 22 9.80 -0.56 -3.17
CA GLU A 22 9.35 0.49 -4.07
C GLU A 22 8.63 -0.14 -5.27
N LEU A 23 7.47 0.42 -5.62
CA LEU A 23 6.77 0.08 -6.86
C LEU A 23 6.86 1.29 -7.78
N ALA A 24 7.86 1.34 -8.66
CA ALA A 24 7.88 2.34 -9.72
C ALA A 24 6.84 1.97 -10.79
N ILE A 25 6.63 2.86 -11.77
CA ILE A 25 5.56 2.69 -12.78
C ILE A 25 5.65 1.34 -13.53
N GLY A 26 6.86 0.81 -13.75
CA GLY A 26 7.06 -0.50 -14.37
C GLY A 26 6.54 -1.65 -13.50
N GLU A 27 6.89 -1.64 -12.21
CA GLU A 27 6.44 -2.61 -11.22
C GLU A 27 4.94 -2.52 -10.98
N ILE A 28 4.36 -1.31 -10.98
CA ILE A 28 2.90 -1.12 -10.89
C ILE A 28 2.22 -1.79 -12.08
N GLY A 29 2.66 -1.54 -13.31
CA GLY A 29 2.06 -2.17 -14.49
C GLY A 29 2.19 -3.69 -14.51
N GLU A 30 3.32 -4.23 -14.05
CA GLU A 30 3.49 -5.68 -13.90
C GLU A 30 2.61 -6.25 -12.79
N LEU A 31 2.45 -5.53 -11.68
CA LEU A 31 1.56 -5.90 -10.59
C LEU A 31 0.12 -5.97 -11.12
N GLU A 32 -0.38 -4.91 -11.75
CA GLU A 32 -1.74 -4.86 -12.32
C GLU A 32 -1.99 -6.02 -13.30
N ARG A 33 -1.00 -6.34 -14.14
CA ARG A 33 -1.06 -7.47 -15.08
C ARG A 33 -1.16 -8.82 -14.36
N ARG A 34 -0.35 -9.04 -13.32
CA ARG A 34 -0.38 -10.27 -12.51
C ARG A 34 -1.66 -10.39 -11.69
N CYS A 35 -2.18 -9.25 -11.27
CA CYS A 35 -3.39 -9.16 -10.47
C CYS A 35 -4.69 -9.20 -11.26
N ASN A 36 -4.59 -8.93 -12.57
CA ASN A 36 -5.74 -8.69 -13.42
C ASN A 36 -6.70 -7.66 -12.79
N ALA A 37 -6.13 -6.60 -12.21
CA ALA A 37 -6.84 -5.54 -11.52
C ALA A 37 -5.97 -4.27 -11.51
N GLY A 38 -6.59 -3.10 -11.57
CA GLY A 38 -5.86 -1.83 -11.42
C GLY A 38 -5.38 -1.62 -9.98
N ILE A 39 -4.35 -0.80 -9.80
CA ILE A 39 -3.68 -0.60 -8.50
C ILE A 39 -4.64 -0.17 -7.37
N GLY A 40 -5.63 0.66 -7.68
CA GLY A 40 -6.65 1.09 -6.72
C GLY A 40 -7.59 -0.04 -6.28
N GLU A 41 -7.94 -0.96 -7.19
CA GLU A 41 -8.76 -2.13 -6.86
C GLU A 41 -7.98 -3.12 -5.97
N ILE A 42 -6.70 -3.33 -6.26
CA ILE A 42 -5.81 -4.16 -5.41
C ILE A 42 -5.76 -3.56 -4.00
N MET A 43 -5.55 -2.26 -3.88
CA MET A 43 -5.51 -1.54 -2.60
C MET A 43 -6.83 -1.70 -1.81
N VAL A 44 -7.98 -1.54 -2.47
CA VAL A 44 -9.30 -1.75 -1.85
C VAL A 44 -9.49 -3.20 -1.40
N ARG A 45 -9.07 -4.18 -2.20
CA ARG A 45 -9.16 -5.61 -1.82
C ARG A 45 -8.33 -5.94 -0.59
N LEU A 46 -7.11 -5.42 -0.49
CA LEU A 46 -6.27 -5.60 0.70
C LEU A 46 -6.98 -5.00 1.93
N ALA A 47 -7.45 -3.76 1.84
CA ALA A 47 -8.10 -3.05 2.96
C ALA A 47 -9.43 -3.70 3.40
N ALA A 48 -10.21 -4.24 2.45
CA ALA A 48 -11.49 -4.87 2.73
C ALA A 48 -11.40 -6.38 3.04
N HIS A 49 -10.19 -6.94 3.17
CA HIS A 49 -9.95 -8.38 3.32
C HIS A 49 -10.60 -9.25 2.22
N ARG A 50 -10.71 -8.73 0.99
CA ARG A 50 -11.20 -9.45 -0.20
C ARG A 50 -10.07 -9.82 -1.17
N PHE A 51 -8.85 -9.80 -0.68
CA PHE A 51 -7.64 -10.03 -1.47
C PHE A 51 -7.50 -11.49 -1.90
N PHE A 52 -6.91 -11.66 -3.06
CA PHE A 52 -6.35 -12.91 -3.53
C PHE A 52 -4.90 -13.03 -3.04
N ALA A 53 -4.38 -14.26 -2.99
CA ALA A 53 -3.00 -14.50 -2.57
C ALA A 53 -1.98 -13.69 -3.39
N HIS A 54 -2.25 -13.55 -4.69
CA HIS A 54 -1.36 -12.81 -5.58
C HIS A 54 -1.29 -11.32 -5.22
N ASP A 55 -2.36 -10.69 -4.70
CA ASP A 55 -2.37 -9.27 -4.33
C ASP A 55 -1.32 -8.98 -3.24
N ILE A 56 -1.05 -9.95 -2.37
CA ILE A 56 -0.02 -9.86 -1.31
C ILE A 56 1.34 -10.27 -1.87
N VAL A 57 1.41 -11.45 -2.48
CA VAL A 57 2.68 -12.07 -2.90
C VAL A 57 3.40 -11.22 -3.94
N GLU A 58 2.69 -10.74 -4.96
CA GLU A 58 3.31 -9.98 -6.05
C GLU A 58 3.65 -8.56 -5.62
N THR A 59 2.84 -7.93 -4.76
CA THR A 59 3.15 -6.61 -4.20
C THR A 59 4.48 -6.62 -3.46
N ILE A 60 4.72 -7.62 -2.59
CA ILE A 60 5.97 -7.71 -1.83
C ILE A 60 7.14 -8.06 -2.76
N ARG A 61 6.97 -9.03 -3.66
CA ARG A 61 8.03 -9.45 -4.59
C ARG A 61 8.47 -8.31 -5.51
N LEU A 62 7.53 -7.62 -6.13
CA LEU A 62 7.81 -6.49 -7.01
C LEU A 62 8.33 -5.29 -6.22
N GLY A 63 7.81 -5.05 -5.01
CA GLY A 63 8.33 -4.03 -4.11
C GLY A 63 9.80 -4.23 -3.76
N LEU A 64 10.24 -5.47 -3.47
CA LEU A 64 11.65 -5.78 -3.23
C LEU A 64 12.52 -5.52 -4.46
N ILE A 65 12.03 -5.92 -5.64
CA ILE A 65 12.76 -5.74 -6.91
C ILE A 65 12.90 -4.25 -7.25
N GLY A 66 11.82 -3.48 -7.19
CA GLY A 66 11.87 -2.02 -7.39
C GLY A 66 12.66 -1.31 -6.29
N GLY A 67 12.70 -1.88 -5.08
CA GLY A 67 13.58 -1.46 -3.98
C GLY A 67 15.07 -1.71 -4.24
N GLY A 68 15.43 -2.42 -5.32
CA GLY A 68 16.80 -2.61 -5.78
C GLY A 68 17.38 -4.01 -5.53
N LEU A 69 16.60 -4.96 -5.04
CA LEU A 69 17.05 -6.36 -4.96
C LEU A 69 17.04 -7.02 -6.34
N SER A 70 17.96 -7.96 -6.56
CA SER A 70 17.89 -8.82 -7.73
C SER A 70 16.65 -9.72 -7.65
N GLN A 71 16.17 -10.20 -8.81
CA GLN A 71 15.05 -11.14 -8.86
C GLN A 71 15.33 -12.40 -8.02
N ALA A 72 16.55 -12.94 -8.10
CA ALA A 72 16.94 -14.15 -7.36
C ALA A 72 16.95 -13.92 -5.83
N ASP A 73 17.39 -12.75 -5.38
CA ASP A 73 17.38 -12.39 -3.95
C ASP A 73 15.95 -12.19 -3.45
N ALA A 74 15.11 -11.49 -4.22
CA ALA A 74 13.71 -11.30 -3.90
C ALA A 74 12.98 -12.65 -3.79
N GLU A 75 13.14 -13.55 -4.78
CA GLU A 75 12.55 -14.89 -4.74
C GLU A 75 13.04 -15.70 -3.52
N THR A 76 14.31 -15.58 -3.15
CA THR A 76 14.85 -16.23 -1.95
C THR A 76 14.17 -15.75 -0.69
N LEU A 77 14.01 -14.43 -0.52
CA LEU A 77 13.30 -13.87 0.62
C LEU A 77 11.82 -14.28 0.63
N MET A 78 11.15 -14.25 -0.53
CA MET A 78 9.75 -14.64 -0.66
C MET A 78 9.52 -16.10 -0.27
N ARG A 79 10.39 -17.03 -0.69
CA ARG A 79 10.29 -18.45 -0.33
C ARG A 79 10.27 -18.67 1.18
N TRP A 80 11.17 -18.00 1.90
CA TRP A 80 11.34 -18.23 3.34
C TRP A 80 10.38 -17.42 4.22
N ASN A 81 9.90 -16.26 3.75
CA ASN A 81 9.16 -15.33 4.60
C ASN A 81 7.69 -15.14 4.18
N VAL A 82 7.29 -15.62 3.00
CA VAL A 82 5.93 -15.41 2.47
C VAL A 82 5.27 -16.71 2.00
N LEU A 83 5.85 -17.43 1.03
CA LEU A 83 5.15 -18.50 0.28
C LEU A 83 4.78 -19.74 1.13
N GLY A 84 5.37 -19.92 2.30
CA GLY A 84 5.05 -21.01 3.24
C GLY A 84 4.37 -20.54 4.54
N ARG A 85 3.96 -19.28 4.62
CA ARG A 85 3.42 -18.67 5.84
C ARG A 85 1.95 -18.26 5.66
N PRO A 86 1.17 -18.13 6.75
CA PRO A 86 -0.18 -17.60 6.67
C PRO A 86 -0.20 -16.22 5.98
N LEU A 87 -1.05 -16.05 4.96
CA LEU A 87 -1.10 -14.82 4.14
C LEU A 87 -1.31 -13.55 4.96
N ALA A 88 -2.16 -13.64 6.00
CA ALA A 88 -2.49 -12.52 6.87
C ALA A 88 -1.26 -11.90 7.56
N GLU A 89 -0.19 -12.66 7.80
CA GLU A 89 1.04 -12.15 8.40
C GLU A 89 1.75 -11.12 7.51
N ASN A 90 1.54 -11.20 6.20
CA ASN A 90 2.18 -10.33 5.21
C ASN A 90 1.23 -9.27 4.64
N LEU A 91 -0.05 -9.30 5.04
CA LEU A 91 -1.08 -8.39 4.54
C LEU A 91 -0.75 -6.92 4.85
N GLN A 92 -0.35 -6.64 6.09
CA GLN A 92 -0.02 -5.27 6.50
C GLN A 92 1.16 -4.71 5.69
N LEU A 93 2.20 -5.51 5.47
CA LEU A 93 3.36 -5.10 4.69
C LEU A 93 2.96 -4.80 3.24
N ALA A 94 2.16 -5.67 2.60
CA ALA A 94 1.66 -5.43 1.25
C ALA A 94 0.81 -4.14 1.18
N GLY A 95 -0.06 -3.90 2.16
CA GLY A 95 -0.84 -2.67 2.28
C GLY A 95 0.02 -1.42 2.34
N SER A 96 1.05 -1.41 3.21
CA SER A 96 1.96 -0.27 3.33
C SER A 96 2.80 -0.02 2.08
N ILE A 97 3.19 -1.06 1.34
CA ILE A 97 3.89 -0.91 0.06
C ILE A 97 2.99 -0.24 -0.99
N LEU A 98 1.73 -0.69 -1.09
CA LEU A 98 0.75 -0.08 -2.00
C LEU A 98 0.43 1.37 -1.63
N GLU A 99 0.22 1.63 -0.34
CA GLU A 99 -0.04 2.99 0.16
C GLU A 99 1.13 3.92 -0.15
N ALA A 100 2.36 3.49 0.09
CA ALA A 100 3.55 4.25 -0.27
C ALA A 100 3.64 4.53 -1.78
N ALA A 101 3.25 3.55 -2.62
CA ALA A 101 3.27 3.71 -4.07
C ALA A 101 2.19 4.68 -4.59
N VAL A 102 1.00 4.66 -3.99
CA VAL A 102 -0.17 5.45 -4.46
C VAL A 102 -0.22 6.83 -3.84
N SER A 103 0.01 6.93 -2.54
CA SER A 103 -0.14 8.16 -1.75
C SER A 103 1.18 8.85 -1.43
N GLY A 104 2.30 8.16 -1.67
CA GLY A 104 3.61 8.60 -1.21
C GLY A 104 3.85 8.30 0.27
N VAL A 105 5.10 8.44 0.69
CA VAL A 105 5.53 8.35 2.09
C VAL A 105 5.63 9.77 2.63
N PRO A 106 5.07 10.05 3.83
CA PRO A 106 5.21 11.37 4.43
C PRO A 106 6.68 11.72 4.63
N ALA A 107 7.04 12.97 4.35
CA ALA A 107 8.38 13.47 4.66
C ALA A 107 8.65 13.36 6.17
N PRO A 108 9.89 13.03 6.59
CA PRO A 108 10.24 12.99 8.01
C PRO A 108 9.91 14.34 8.67
N GLY A 109 9.00 14.33 9.65
CA GLY A 109 8.61 15.51 10.43
C GLY A 109 7.30 16.19 10.02
N ASN A 110 6.58 15.69 9.01
CA ASN A 110 5.21 16.13 8.74
C ASN A 110 4.22 15.03 9.22
N PRO A 111 3.52 15.20 10.36
CA PRO A 111 2.45 14.29 10.70
C PRO A 111 1.41 14.35 9.58
N ALA A 112 1.05 13.20 9.02
CA ALA A 112 -0.01 13.09 8.04
C ALA A 112 -1.24 13.87 8.54
N THR A 113 -1.73 14.80 7.73
CA THR A 113 -2.81 15.73 8.07
C THR A 113 -4.01 14.99 8.66
N GLU A 114 -4.49 15.52 9.80
CA GLU A 114 -5.73 15.17 10.47
C GLU A 114 -6.88 15.00 9.47
N GLY A 115 -7.51 13.82 9.52
CA GLY A 115 -8.58 13.46 8.59
C GLY A 115 -9.44 12.31 9.10
N ALA A 116 -9.76 12.30 10.39
CA ALA A 116 -10.86 11.50 10.95
C ALA A 116 -11.75 12.45 11.76
N ASN A 117 -12.90 12.72 11.16
CA ASN A 117 -13.94 13.67 11.48
C ASN A 117 -14.63 13.35 12.82
N ASP A 118 -14.88 14.36 13.64
CA ASP A 118 -15.98 14.33 14.62
C ASP A 118 -16.59 15.72 14.80
N ALA A 119 -17.14 16.26 13.71
CA ALA A 119 -18.22 17.22 13.77
C ALA A 119 -19.38 16.68 12.93
N ALA A 120 -20.37 16.10 13.63
CA ALA A 120 -21.68 15.82 13.06
C ALA A 120 -22.21 17.08 12.36
N PRO A 121 -22.87 16.97 11.19
CA PRO A 121 -23.54 18.14 10.64
C PRO A 121 -24.71 18.46 11.57
N GLU A 122 -24.64 19.60 12.26
CA GLU A 122 -25.79 20.16 12.95
C GLU A 122 -26.90 20.38 11.92
N THR A 123 -27.94 19.55 11.97
CA THR A 123 -29.18 19.82 11.27
C THR A 123 -29.79 21.06 11.92
N SER A 124 -29.61 22.23 11.31
CA SER A 124 -30.37 23.42 11.71
C SER A 124 -31.86 23.13 11.52
N PRO A 125 -32.71 23.31 12.55
CA PRO A 125 -34.15 23.20 12.37
C PRO A 125 -34.64 24.43 11.58
N SER A 126 -35.22 24.19 10.41
CA SER A 126 -35.92 25.23 9.66
C SER A 126 -37.27 25.48 10.33
N SER A 127 -37.39 26.56 11.09
CA SER A 127 -38.68 27.03 11.58
C SER A 127 -39.44 27.68 10.43
N ILE A 128 -40.43 26.97 9.92
CA ILE A 128 -41.50 27.55 9.09
C ILE A 128 -42.71 27.64 10.01
N ASP A 129 -43.02 28.85 10.49
CA ASP A 129 -44.31 29.09 11.15
C ASP A 129 -45.43 29.06 10.09
N PRO A 130 -46.49 28.25 10.26
CA PRO A 130 -47.64 28.33 9.39
C PRO A 130 -48.48 29.56 9.75
N ALA A 131 -48.80 30.34 8.71
CA ALA A 131 -49.65 31.52 8.76
C ALA A 131 -51.03 31.24 9.39
N ALA A 132 -51.51 32.19 10.19
CA ALA A 132 -52.90 32.35 10.61
C ALA A 132 -53.42 33.72 10.16
#